data_AF-A0A8J9YG14-F1
#
_entry.id   AF-A0A8J9YG14-F1
#
_cell.length_a   1.000
_cell.length_b   1.000
_cell.length_c   1.000
_cell.angle_alpha   90.00
_cell.angle_beta   90.00
_cell.angle_gamma   90.00
#
_symmetry.space_group_name_H-M   'P 1'
#
loop_
_entity.id
_entity.type
_entity.pdbx_description
1 polymer ?
#
loop_
_entity_poly.entity_id
_entity_poly.type
_entity_poly.pdbx_seq_one_letter_code
_entity_poly.pdbx_strand_id
1 'polypeptide(L)'
;MGAITSKDTRRISFDNNFAISPILLQKTMEDSDDIDITDGNTPSDLDLKQPGKNTELVDDRQDYWTSRIDYLKNEHHVINKIIENEYEKTIEYTNKLFETPKVTQEKIQKLKPCFDWQAKITQCYEDNPRQPLVCSAIVQAFRNYVISCQLED
;
A
#
# COMPACT_ATOMS: atom_id res chain seq x y z
N MET A 1 -9.56 -26.29 -23.93
CA MET A 1 -9.31 -26.06 -22.49
C MET A 1 -7.92 -25.47 -22.35
N GLY A 2 -7.82 -24.15 -22.19
CA GLY A 2 -6.53 -23.45 -22.07
C GLY A 2 -6.22 -23.19 -20.60
N ALA A 3 -5.08 -23.69 -20.12
CA ALA A 3 -4.60 -23.45 -18.77
C ALA A 3 -3.99 -22.04 -18.68
N ILE A 4 -4.62 -21.16 -17.91
CA ILE A 4 -4.03 -19.90 -17.47
C ILE A 4 -2.99 -20.21 -16.39
N THR A 5 -1.71 -20.13 -16.75
CA THR A 5 -0.61 -20.23 -15.78
C THR A 5 -0.38 -18.84 -15.17
N SER A 6 -0.84 -18.65 -13.94
CA SER A 6 -0.58 -17.44 -13.15
C SER A 6 0.89 -17.42 -12.74
N LYS A 7 1.70 -16.66 -13.48
CA LYS A 7 3.12 -16.41 -13.17
C LYS A 7 3.27 -14.96 -12.74
N ASP A 8 2.90 -14.63 -11.50
CA ASP A 8 3.64 -13.69 -10.64
C ASP A 8 2.88 -13.54 -9.32
N THR A 9 3.34 -14.20 -8.26
CA THR A 9 3.02 -13.77 -6.90
C THR A 9 4.34 -13.29 -6.33
N ARG A 10 4.59 -11.97 -6.44
CA ARG A 10 5.73 -11.36 -5.75
C ARG A 10 5.56 -11.66 -4.28
N ARG A 11 6.35 -12.60 -3.79
CA ARG A 11 6.39 -12.99 -2.39
C ARG A 11 6.94 -11.79 -1.62
N ILE A 12 6.06 -11.06 -0.95
CA ILE A 12 6.47 -9.98 -0.06
C ILE A 12 7.07 -10.67 1.17
N SER A 13 8.39 -10.83 1.21
CA SER A 13 9.11 -11.21 2.43
C SER A 13 9.40 -9.95 3.22
N PHE A 14 8.91 -9.90 4.47
CA PHE A 14 9.35 -8.88 5.41
C PHE A 14 10.66 -9.33 6.05
N ASP A 15 11.73 -8.56 5.84
CA ASP A 15 12.97 -8.73 6.58
C ASP A 15 12.72 -8.30 8.03
N ASN A 16 12.64 -9.27 8.94
CA ASN A 16 12.58 -9.04 10.39
C ASN A 16 13.93 -8.57 10.95
N ASN A 17 14.47 -7.49 10.40
CA ASN A 17 15.62 -6.79 10.96
C ASN A 17 15.14 -5.59 11.78
N PHE A 18 14.39 -5.85 12.84
CA PHE A 18 14.13 -4.86 13.88
C PHE A 18 15.45 -4.65 14.66
N ALA A 19 16.24 -3.68 14.22
CA ALA A 19 17.24 -3.07 15.08
C ALA A 19 16.48 -2.44 16.26
N ILE A 20 16.50 -3.10 17.41
CA ILE A 20 15.97 -2.57 18.67
C ILE A 20 16.84 -1.37 19.04
N SER A 21 16.41 -0.17 18.68
CA SER A 21 16.98 1.07 19.21
C SER A 21 16.55 1.22 20.68
N PRO A 22 17.48 1.30 21.64
CA PRO A 22 17.15 1.33 23.06
C PRO A 22 16.87 2.76 23.50
N ILE A 23 15.76 3.35 23.06
CA ILE A 23 15.33 4.66 23.56
C ILE A 23 13.81 4.64 23.67
N LEU A 24 13.31 4.13 24.79
CA LEU A 24 12.17 4.64 25.58
C LEU A 24 11.64 3.53 26.52
N LEU A 25 12.48 3.08 27.46
CA LEU A 25 12.01 2.34 28.63
C LEU A 25 12.61 2.98 29.89
N GLN A 26 12.19 4.20 30.20
CA GLN A 26 12.50 4.88 31.46
C GLN A 26 11.25 5.58 32.02
N LYS A 27 10.59 4.86 32.93
CA LYS A 27 9.63 5.22 34.01
C LYS A 27 8.68 4.03 34.09
N THR A 28 8.68 3.19 35.12
CA THR A 28 8.72 3.46 36.56
C THR A 28 9.01 2.13 37.26
N MET A 29 9.98 2.12 38.17
CA MET A 29 9.90 1.55 39.53
C MET A 29 11.30 1.69 40.13
N GLU A 30 11.45 2.72 40.94
CA GLU A 30 12.50 2.81 41.95
C GLU A 30 12.18 1.76 43.00
N ASP A 31 13.04 0.75 43.16
CA ASP A 31 13.50 0.36 44.49
C ASP A 31 14.84 -0.41 44.36
N SER A 32 15.89 0.27 44.80
CA SER A 32 17.02 -0.23 45.61
C SER A 32 17.50 -1.67 45.39
N ASP A 33 18.65 -1.84 44.72
CA ASP A 33 19.88 -2.34 45.34
C ASP A 33 21.03 -2.42 44.31
N ASP A 34 22.21 -1.97 44.73
CA ASP A 34 23.43 -1.78 43.94
C ASP A 34 23.91 -3.08 43.23
N ILE A 35 24.26 -2.97 41.93
CA ILE A 35 25.05 -3.99 41.23
C ILE A 35 26.50 -3.52 41.23
N ASP A 36 27.29 -4.04 42.18
CA ASP A 36 28.74 -4.02 42.14
C ASP A 36 29.23 -5.01 41.07
N ILE A 37 29.96 -4.50 40.08
CA ILE A 37 30.60 -5.31 39.04
C ILE A 37 31.95 -5.76 39.57
N THR A 38 32.02 -7.00 40.09
CA THR A 38 33.31 -7.66 40.33
C THR A 38 33.39 -9.04 39.68
N ASP A 39 34.62 -9.27 39.21
CA ASP A 39 35.16 -10.23 38.27
C ASP A 39 35.09 -11.70 38.69
N GLY A 40 35.10 -12.59 37.68
CA GLY A 40 35.67 -13.93 37.74
C GLY A 40 35.05 -14.96 38.69
N ASN A 41 34.31 -15.94 38.13
CA ASN A 41 34.63 -17.37 38.26
C ASN A 41 33.63 -18.24 37.48
N THR A 42 34.19 -19.05 36.59
CA THR A 42 33.55 -20.23 35.97
C THR A 42 33.00 -21.17 37.03
N PRO A 43 31.70 -21.54 37.03
CA PRO A 43 31.25 -22.71 37.76
C PRO A 43 31.34 -23.91 36.84
N SER A 44 32.24 -24.81 37.21
CA SER A 44 32.37 -26.16 36.69
C SER A 44 31.01 -26.83 36.54
N ASP A 45 30.82 -27.40 35.35
CA ASP A 45 29.83 -28.42 35.07
C ASP A 45 29.91 -29.58 36.08
N LEU A 46 28.76 -30.24 36.27
CA LEU A 46 28.48 -31.43 37.07
C LEU A 46 28.10 -31.19 38.54
N ASP A 47 26.83 -30.86 38.74
CA ASP A 47 26.07 -31.59 39.76
C ASP A 47 24.72 -32.06 39.17
N LEU A 48 24.55 -33.37 39.11
CA LEU A 48 23.48 -34.04 38.38
C LEU A 48 22.81 -35.04 39.32
N LYS A 49 21.92 -34.59 40.22
CA LYS A 49 20.84 -35.44 40.76
C LYS A 49 19.71 -34.73 41.51
N GLN A 50 18.54 -34.61 40.87
CA GLN A 50 17.25 -35.05 41.44
C GLN A 50 16.37 -35.66 40.32
N PRO A 51 16.13 -36.99 40.29
CA PRO A 51 15.23 -37.61 39.33
C PRO A 51 13.85 -37.68 39.96
N GLY A 52 12.99 -36.71 39.65
CA GLY A 52 11.60 -36.76 40.11
C GLY A 52 10.78 -35.49 39.95
N LYS A 53 11.39 -34.33 39.72
CA LYS A 53 10.66 -33.04 39.55
C LYS A 53 10.93 -32.32 38.22
N ASN A 54 11.84 -32.83 37.40
CA ASN A 54 12.29 -32.13 36.20
C ASN A 54 11.41 -32.39 34.97
N THR A 55 10.62 -33.46 34.96
CA THR A 55 9.79 -33.82 33.79
C THR A 55 8.60 -32.88 33.66
N GLU A 56 7.93 -32.59 34.78
CA GLU A 56 6.75 -31.70 34.85
C GLU A 56 7.13 -30.24 34.51
N LEU A 57 8.27 -29.76 35.03
CA LEU A 57 8.80 -28.41 34.74
C LEU A 57 9.30 -28.23 33.29
N VAL A 58 9.61 -29.32 32.58
CA VAL A 58 9.97 -29.26 31.16
C VAL A 58 8.72 -29.21 30.30
N ASP A 59 7.67 -29.93 30.69
CA ASP A 59 6.36 -29.95 30.03
C ASP A 59 5.69 -28.56 30.11
N ASP A 60 5.63 -27.97 31.31
CA ASP A 60 5.05 -26.63 31.53
C ASP A 60 5.75 -25.53 30.71
N ARG A 61 7.08 -25.64 30.54
CA ARG A 61 7.86 -24.70 29.72
C ARG A 61 7.59 -24.91 28.23
N GLN A 62 7.47 -26.15 27.79
CA GLN A 62 7.15 -26.47 26.40
C GLN A 62 5.74 -25.98 26.04
N ASP A 63 4.78 -26.14 26.95
CA ASP A 63 3.41 -25.66 26.79
C ASP A 63 3.33 -24.12 26.77
N TYR A 64 4.11 -23.46 27.63
CA TYR A 64 4.24 -22.00 27.60
C TYR A 64 4.76 -21.50 26.25
N TRP A 65 5.84 -22.08 25.73
CA TRP A 65 6.41 -21.67 24.45
C TRP A 65 5.47 -21.98 23.28
N THR A 66 4.79 -23.12 23.31
CA THR A 66 3.79 -23.48 22.29
C THR A 66 2.64 -22.47 22.27
N SER A 67 2.07 -22.19 23.44
CA SER A 67 1.00 -21.20 23.60
C SER A 67 1.43 -19.81 23.16
N ARG A 68 2.66 -19.41 23.49
CA ARG A 68 3.24 -18.11 23.11
C ARG A 68 3.42 -18.01 21.59
N ILE A 69 3.93 -19.06 20.96
CA ILE A 69 4.12 -19.11 19.51
C ILE A 69 2.77 -19.05 18.79
N ASP A 70 1.77 -19.79 19.27
CA ASP A 70 0.45 -19.80 18.64
C ASP A 70 -0.29 -18.47 18.81
N TYR A 71 -0.14 -17.82 19.97
CA TYR A 71 -0.58 -16.43 20.15
C TYR A 71 0.05 -15.50 19.10
N LEU A 72 1.38 -15.56 18.92
CA LEU A 72 2.07 -14.71 17.95
C LEU A 72 1.64 -15.00 16.50
N LYS A 73 1.43 -16.26 16.14
CA LYS A 73 0.88 -16.64 14.82
C LYS A 73 -0.52 -16.06 14.62
N ASN A 74 -1.37 -16.13 15.65
CA ASN A 74 -2.72 -15.60 15.58
C ASN A 74 -2.73 -14.07 15.41
N GLU A 75 -1.92 -13.35 16.19
CA GLU A 75 -1.78 -11.90 16.05
C GLU A 75 -1.27 -11.52 14.64
N HIS A 76 -0.27 -12.24 14.12
CA HIS A 76 0.22 -12.02 12.77
C HIS A 76 -0.84 -12.32 11.71
N HIS A 77 -1.69 -13.34 11.93
CA HIS A 77 -2.80 -13.65 11.03
C HIS A 77 -3.84 -12.52 11.02
N VAL A 78 -4.15 -11.94 12.18
CA VAL A 78 -5.04 -10.77 12.29
C VAL A 78 -4.47 -9.57 11.52
N ILE A 79 -3.17 -9.28 11.69
CA ILE A 79 -2.51 -8.18 10.97
C ILE A 79 -2.57 -8.40 9.46
N ASN A 80 -2.24 -9.61 8.99
CA ASN A 80 -2.32 -9.94 7.56
C ASN A 80 -3.72 -9.72 7.00
N LYS A 81 -4.75 -10.17 7.73
CA LYS A 81 -6.15 -9.99 7.33
C LYS A 81 -6.52 -8.51 7.20
N ILE A 82 -6.03 -7.66 8.10
CA ILE A 82 -6.25 -6.20 8.02
C ILE A 82 -5.58 -5.63 6.77
N ILE A 83 -4.33 -6.01 6.52
CA ILE A 83 -3.58 -5.53 5.35
C ILE A 83 -4.25 -5.93 4.04
N GLU A 84 -4.64 -7.21 3.91
CA GLU A 84 -5.33 -7.73 2.73
C GLU A 84 -6.65 -7.00 2.47
N ASN A 85 -7.43 -6.74 3.52
CA ASN A 85 -8.69 -6.02 3.43
C ASN A 85 -8.50 -4.54 3.04
N GLU A 86 -7.50 -3.85 3.58
CA GLU A 86 -7.20 -2.46 3.18
C GLU A 86 -6.65 -2.38 1.74
N TYR A 87 -5.88 -3.38 1.32
CA TYR A 87 -5.44 -3.50 -0.07
C TYR A 87 -6.62 -3.69 -1.03
N GLU A 88 -7.53 -4.61 -0.73
CA GLU A 88 -8.74 -4.85 -1.55
C GLU A 88 -9.60 -3.58 -1.66
N LYS A 89 -9.87 -2.91 -0.53
CA LYS A 89 -10.58 -1.62 -0.52
C LYS A 89 -9.89 -0.56 -1.38
N THR A 90 -8.55 -0.51 -1.32
CA THR A 90 -7.77 0.46 -2.12
C THR A 90 -7.89 0.16 -3.61
N ILE A 91 -7.86 -1.12 -4.01
CA ILE A 91 -8.10 -1.53 -5.39
C ILE A 91 -9.52 -1.14 -5.83
N GLU A 92 -10.54 -1.44 -5.02
CA GLU A 92 -11.91 -1.09 -5.36
C GLU A 92 -12.11 0.42 -5.50
N TYR A 93 -11.53 1.20 -4.59
CA TYR A 93 -11.61 2.65 -4.62
C TYR A 93 -10.89 3.23 -5.84
N THR A 94 -9.67 2.76 -6.12
CA THR A 94 -8.91 3.21 -7.30
C THR A 94 -9.63 2.81 -8.59
N ASN A 95 -10.16 1.59 -8.68
CA ASN A 95 -10.98 1.18 -9.82
C ASN A 95 -12.20 2.08 -10.00
N LYS A 96 -12.90 2.48 -8.92
CA LYS A 96 -14.03 3.43 -9.01
C LYS A 96 -13.60 4.82 -9.50
N LEU A 97 -12.42 5.30 -9.09
CA LEU A 97 -11.89 6.59 -9.57
C LEU A 97 -11.48 6.54 -11.04
N PHE A 98 -10.87 5.43 -11.45
CA PHE A 98 -10.36 5.22 -12.81
C PHE A 98 -11.32 4.45 -13.70
N GLU A 99 -12.55 4.21 -13.27
CA GLU A 99 -13.63 3.72 -14.11
C GLU A 99 -13.80 4.76 -15.21
N THR A 100 -13.19 4.47 -16.36
CA THR A 100 -13.24 5.33 -17.54
C THR A 100 -14.72 5.62 -17.76
N PRO A 101 -15.15 6.90 -17.66
CA PRO A 101 -16.55 7.23 -17.81
C PRO A 101 -16.99 6.63 -19.13
N LYS A 102 -17.96 5.71 -19.08
CA LYS A 102 -18.50 5.08 -20.28
C LYS A 102 -18.91 6.22 -21.18
N VAL A 103 -18.11 6.47 -22.22
CA VAL A 103 -18.35 7.58 -23.12
C VAL A 103 -19.61 7.20 -23.88
N THR A 104 -20.76 7.64 -23.38
CA THR A 104 -22.04 7.37 -24.03
C THR A 104 -21.98 7.97 -25.43
N GLN A 105 -22.62 7.32 -26.39
CA GLN A 105 -22.67 7.81 -27.77
C GLN A 105 -23.19 9.26 -27.83
N GLU A 106 -24.02 9.66 -26.87
CA GLU A 106 -24.49 11.02 -26.65
C GLU A 106 -23.37 12.00 -26.27
N LYS A 107 -22.45 11.64 -25.36
CA LYS A 107 -21.28 12.46 -25.04
C LYS A 107 -20.34 12.60 -26.23
N ILE A 108 -20.15 11.53 -27.01
CA ILE A 108 -19.37 11.58 -28.26
C ILE A 108 -20.02 12.53 -29.26
N GLN A 109 -21.35 12.44 -29.43
CA GLN A 109 -22.09 13.34 -30.32
C GLN A 109 -22.04 14.80 -29.88
N LYS A 110 -22.08 15.09 -28.57
CA LYS A 110 -21.89 16.45 -28.03
C LYS A 110 -20.47 16.99 -28.27
N LEU A 111 -19.45 16.13 -28.26
CA LEU A 111 -18.06 16.51 -28.49
C LEU A 111 -17.69 16.64 -29.98
N LYS A 112 -18.41 15.95 -30.87
CA LYS A 112 -18.14 15.93 -32.32
C LYS A 112 -17.96 17.33 -32.92
N PRO A 113 -18.82 18.33 -32.65
CA PRO A 113 -18.66 19.64 -33.27
C PRO A 113 -17.45 20.40 -32.74
N CYS A 114 -16.95 20.09 -31.52
CA CYS A 114 -15.70 20.64 -31.01
C CYS A 114 -14.50 20.13 -31.83
N PHE A 115 -14.47 18.84 -32.16
CA PHE A 115 -13.46 18.26 -33.07
C PHE A 115 -13.56 18.84 -34.48
N ASP A 116 -14.78 19.06 -34.99
CA ASP A 116 -15.00 19.68 -36.30
C ASP A 116 -14.45 21.13 -36.33
N TRP A 117 -14.63 21.89 -35.26
CA TRP A 117 -14.06 23.23 -35.13
C TRP A 117 -12.53 23.21 -34.99
N GLN A 118 -11.99 22.26 -34.23
CA GLN A 118 -10.54 22.08 -34.12
C GLN A 118 -9.91 21.86 -35.49
N ALA A 119 -10.50 20.97 -36.31
CA ALA A 119 -10.03 20.72 -37.67
C ALA A 119 -10.07 22.00 -38.54
N LYS A 120 -11.15 22.79 -38.46
CA LYS A 120 -11.27 24.06 -39.19
C LYS A 120 -10.23 25.11 -38.79
N ILE A 121 -9.91 25.20 -37.50
CA ILE A 121 -8.89 26.15 -37.01
C ILE A 121 -7.51 25.73 -37.49
N THR A 122 -7.17 24.45 -37.34
CA THR A 122 -5.89 23.90 -37.81
C THR A 122 -5.73 24.15 -39.29
N GLN A 123 -6.75 23.81 -40.09
CA GLN A 123 -6.74 24.03 -41.53
C GLN A 123 -6.54 25.51 -41.89
N CYS A 124 -7.22 26.44 -41.20
CA CYS A 124 -7.05 27.86 -41.48
C CYS A 124 -5.62 28.35 -41.23
N TYR A 125 -4.96 27.87 -40.18
CA TYR A 125 -3.58 28.23 -39.90
C TYR A 125 -2.59 27.58 -40.88
N GLU A 126 -2.85 26.35 -41.32
CA GLU A 126 -2.08 25.67 -42.36
C GLU A 126 -2.19 26.41 -43.70
N ASP A 127 -3.37 26.90 -44.06
CA ASP A 127 -3.61 27.66 -45.29
C ASP A 127 -3.05 29.10 -45.21
N ASN A 128 -2.95 29.69 -44.01
CA ASN A 128 -2.55 31.09 -43.78
C ASN A 128 -1.35 31.24 -42.82
N PRO A 129 -0.18 30.64 -43.12
CA PRO A 129 0.94 30.55 -42.18
C PRO A 129 1.57 31.90 -41.81
N ARG A 130 1.43 32.92 -42.67
CA ARG A 130 1.96 34.28 -42.45
C ARG A 130 0.90 35.30 -42.04
N GLN A 131 -0.38 34.89 -42.00
CA GLN A 131 -1.50 35.79 -41.73
C GLN A 131 -2.49 35.17 -40.74
N PRO A 132 -2.05 34.88 -39.49
CA PRO A 132 -2.90 34.21 -38.49
C PRO A 132 -4.16 35.01 -38.12
N LEU A 133 -4.16 36.33 -38.32
CA LEU A 133 -5.31 37.18 -38.04
C LEU A 133 -6.51 36.92 -38.95
N VAL A 134 -6.29 36.32 -40.14
CA VAL A 134 -7.39 35.91 -41.04
C VAL A 134 -8.27 34.84 -40.39
N CYS A 135 -7.68 33.99 -39.54
CA CYS A 135 -8.39 32.93 -38.82
C CYS A 135 -9.14 33.42 -37.56
N SER A 136 -9.04 34.71 -37.22
CA SER A 136 -9.61 35.27 -35.98
C SER A 136 -11.12 35.05 -35.85
N ALA A 137 -11.88 35.18 -36.94
CA ALA A 137 -13.32 34.93 -36.94
C ALA A 137 -13.66 33.46 -36.62
N ILE A 138 -12.88 32.51 -37.14
CA ILE A 138 -13.05 31.07 -36.89
C ILE A 138 -12.73 30.74 -35.43
N VAL A 139 -11.64 31.32 -34.90
CA VAL A 139 -11.23 31.14 -33.50
C VAL A 139 -12.27 31.74 -32.53
N GLN A 140 -12.84 32.90 -32.85
CA GLN A 140 -13.91 33.51 -32.05
C GLN A 140 -15.18 32.66 -32.05
N ALA A 141 -15.59 32.12 -33.20
CA ALA A 141 -16.74 31.23 -33.31
C ALA A 141 -16.54 29.95 -32.49
N PHE A 142 -15.35 29.36 -32.55
CA PHE A 142 -14.99 28.22 -31.70
C PHE A 142 -15.02 28.55 -30.22
N ARG A 143 -14.46 29.69 -29.80
CA ARG A 143 -14.48 30.12 -28.39
C ARG A 143 -15.91 30.18 -27.84
N ASN A 144 -16.83 30.78 -28.61
CA ASN A 144 -18.24 30.87 -28.21
C ASN A 144 -18.88 29.48 -28.09
N TYR A 145 -18.51 28.56 -28.98
CA TYR A 145 -19.01 27.20 -28.97
C TYR A 145 -18.44 26.36 -27.81
N VAL A 146 -17.15 26.46 -27.52
CA VAL A 146 -16.50 25.74 -26.41
C VAL A 146 -17.09 26.13 -25.06
N ILE A 147 -17.44 27.41 -24.87
CA ILE A 147 -18.15 27.87 -23.66
C ILE A 147 -19.48 27.12 -23.48
N SER A 148 -20.19 26.83 -24.57
CA SER A 148 -21.44 26.03 -24.52
C SER A 148 -21.23 24.52 -24.43
N CYS A 149 -20.02 24.03 -24.69
CA CYS A 149 -19.66 22.61 -24.66
C CYS A 149 -18.95 22.18 -23.38
N GLN A 150 -18.66 23.11 -22.45
CA GLN A 150 -18.24 22.72 -21.11
C GLN A 150 -19.36 21.84 -20.55
N LEU A 151 -19.04 20.56 -20.39
CA LEU A 151 -19.88 19.61 -19.69
C LEU A 151 -19.99 20.17 -18.28
N GLU A 152 -21.10 20.86 -17.98
CA GLU A 152 -21.51 21.05 -16.59
C GLU A 152 -21.57 19.65 -15.97
N ASP A 153 -20.78 19.45 -14.93
CA ASP A 153 -20.77 18.24 -14.09
C ASP A 153 -22.11 18.07 -13.36
#